data_AF-A0A8A4K189-F1
#
_entry.id   AF-A0A8A4K189-F1
#
_cell.length_a   1.000
_cell.length_b   1.000
_cell.length_c   1.000
_cell.angle_alpha   90.00
_cell.angle_beta   90.00
_cell.angle_gamma   90.00
#
_symmetry.space_group_name_H-M   'P 1'
#
loop_
_entity.id
_entity.type
_entity.pdbx_description
1 polymer ?
#
loop_
_entity_poly.entity_id
_entity_poly.type
_entity_poly.pdbx_seq_one_letter_code
_entity_poly.pdbx_strand_id
1 'polypeptide(L)'
;MTVHASKDPLHGVTLEMQVNSLVAQYGWPELSKRININCFKNDPSVKSSLKFLRRTPWARAEVEALYLASLSESQPDSAPPASDDPWANWREDKT
;
A
#
# COMPACT_ATOMS: atom_id res chain seq x y z
N MET A 1 -26.08 12.69 17.09
CA MET A 1 -25.55 11.42 16.53
C MET A 1 -24.25 11.77 15.82
N THR A 2 -23.12 11.72 16.52
CA THR A 2 -21.81 12.14 15.99
C THR A 2 -21.01 10.94 15.53
N VAL A 3 -20.65 10.95 14.25
CA VAL A 3 -19.91 9.91 13.53
C VAL A 3 -18.46 9.92 14.03
N HIS A 4 -18.03 8.85 14.70
CA HIS A 4 -16.62 8.69 15.09
C HIS A 4 -15.81 8.22 13.88
N ALA A 5 -15.21 9.18 13.18
CA ALA A 5 -14.12 8.93 12.24
C ALA A 5 -12.82 8.73 13.03
N SER A 6 -12.58 7.51 13.52
CA SER A 6 -11.29 7.17 14.12
C SER A 6 -10.25 6.99 13.02
N LYS A 7 -9.30 7.93 13.00
CA LYS A 7 -8.16 8.01 12.10
C LYS A 7 -6.93 7.41 12.78
N ASP A 8 -6.64 6.14 12.51
CA ASP A 8 -5.31 5.54 12.72
C ASP A 8 -4.78 5.11 11.34
N PRO A 9 -4.01 5.98 10.64
CA PRO A 9 -3.81 5.80 9.21
C PRO A 9 -2.80 4.72 8.80
N LEU A 10 -1.91 4.23 9.69
CA LEU A 10 -0.82 3.32 9.29
C LEU A 10 -0.36 2.28 10.35
N HIS A 11 -1.06 2.09 11.47
CA HIS A 11 -0.68 1.06 12.44
C HIS A 11 -1.54 -0.20 12.26
N GLY A 12 -0.93 -1.32 11.83
CA GLY A 12 -1.61 -2.62 11.73
C GLY A 12 -1.97 -3.08 10.31
N VAL A 13 -1.11 -2.82 9.31
CA VAL A 13 -1.28 -3.39 7.96
C VAL A 13 -1.16 -4.92 8.06
N THR A 14 -2.29 -5.59 8.19
CA THR A 14 -2.36 -7.05 8.20
C THR A 14 -2.26 -7.59 6.79
N LEU A 15 -1.90 -8.86 6.66
CA LEU A 15 -1.94 -9.57 5.38
C LEU A 15 -3.33 -9.51 4.73
N GLU A 16 -4.39 -9.46 5.55
CA GLU A 16 -5.76 -9.27 5.08
C GLU A 16 -5.95 -7.91 4.41
N MET A 17 -5.39 -6.85 5.01
CA MET A 17 -5.48 -5.50 4.47
C MET A 17 -4.71 -5.36 3.16
N GLN A 18 -3.51 -5.95 3.07
CA GLN A 18 -2.72 -5.96 1.84
C GLN A 18 -3.49 -6.62 0.69
N VAL A 19 -4.07 -7.80 0.93
CA VAL A 19 -4.88 -8.50 -0.07
C VAL A 19 -6.10 -7.67 -0.46
N ASN A 20 -6.83 -7.09 0.49
CA ASN A 20 -7.98 -6.23 0.19
C ASN A 20 -7.58 -5.00 -0.64
N SER A 21 -6.48 -4.33 -0.32
CA SER A 21 -5.99 -3.17 -1.07
C SER A 21 -5.61 -3.55 -2.50
N LEU A 22 -4.87 -4.65 -2.68
CA LEU A 22 -4.49 -5.12 -4.01
C LEU A 22 -5.72 -5.51 -4.85
N VAL A 23 -6.69 -6.20 -4.24
CA VAL A 23 -7.94 -6.57 -4.91
C VAL A 23 -8.79 -5.34 -5.24
N ALA A 24 -8.83 -4.33 -4.39
CA ALA A 24 -9.54 -3.08 -4.65
C ALA A 24 -8.91 -2.28 -5.81
N GLN A 25 -7.58 -2.32 -5.95
CA GLN A 25 -6.86 -1.60 -7.01
C GLN A 25 -6.88 -2.35 -8.36
N TYR A 26 -6.56 -3.65 -8.35
CA TYR A 26 -6.34 -4.43 -9.59
C TYR A 26 -7.45 -5.45 -9.87
N GLY A 27 -8.14 -5.92 -8.83
CA GLY A 27 -9.07 -7.04 -8.93
C GLY A 27 -8.40 -8.41 -9.04
N TRP A 28 -9.16 -9.45 -8.73
CA TRP A 28 -8.72 -10.85 -8.80
C TRP A 28 -8.10 -11.31 -10.13
N PRO A 29 -8.65 -10.95 -11.32
CA PRO A 29 -8.08 -11.42 -12.58
C PRO A 29 -6.64 -10.91 -12.78
N GLU A 30 -6.37 -9.65 -12.46
CA GLU A 30 -5.03 -9.07 -12.58
C GLU A 30 -4.08 -9.63 -11.51
N LEU A 31 -4.54 -9.82 -10.26
CA LEU A 31 -3.73 -10.49 -9.24
C LEU A 31 -3.32 -11.90 -9.68
N SER A 32 -4.21 -12.65 -10.32
CA SER A 32 -3.92 -14.01 -10.80
C SER A 32 -2.89 -14.06 -11.94
N LYS A 33 -2.76 -12.97 -12.70
CA LYS A 33 -1.75 -12.82 -13.75
C LYS A 33 -0.39 -12.46 -13.17
N ARG A 34 -0.36 -11.56 -12.18
CA ARG A 34 0.87 -11.15 -11.49
C ARG A 34 1.41 -12.25 -10.59
N ILE A 35 0.54 -12.87 -9.81
CA ILE A 35 0.84 -13.95 -8.88
C ILE A 35 0.07 -15.18 -9.35
N ASN A 36 0.77 -16.06 -10.09
CA ASN A 36 0.18 -17.25 -10.69
C ASN A 36 -0.12 -18.35 -9.66
N ILE A 37 -1.07 -18.09 -8.76
CA ILE A 37 -1.54 -19.04 -7.75
C ILE A 37 -3.00 -19.43 -8.00
N ASN A 38 -3.30 -20.70 -7.73
CA ASN A 38 -4.64 -21.24 -7.97
C ASN A 38 -5.71 -20.59 -7.09
N CYS A 39 -5.32 -20.07 -5.92
CA CYS A 39 -6.24 -19.38 -5.01
C CYS A 39 -6.94 -18.18 -5.67
N PHE A 40 -6.25 -17.41 -6.51
CA PHE A 40 -6.85 -16.24 -7.17
C PHE A 40 -7.65 -16.60 -8.43
N LYS A 41 -7.53 -17.84 -8.92
CA LYS A 41 -8.22 -18.33 -10.13
C LYS A 41 -9.51 -19.07 -9.82
N ASN A 42 -9.47 -20.01 -8.88
CA ASN A 42 -10.60 -20.91 -8.59
C ASN A 42 -11.51 -20.41 -7.46
N ASP A 43 -10.94 -19.83 -6.40
CA ASP A 43 -11.69 -19.38 -5.21
C ASP A 43 -11.23 -17.97 -4.80
N PRO A 44 -11.52 -16.94 -5.63
CA PRO A 44 -11.11 -15.56 -5.37
C PRO A 44 -11.88 -14.97 -4.20
N SER A 45 -11.41 -15.28 -2.98
CA SER A 45 -11.93 -14.72 -1.74
C SER A 45 -10.81 -14.46 -0.76
N VAL A 46 -10.94 -13.36 -0.01
CA VAL A 46 -9.94 -12.91 0.97
C VAL A 46 -9.64 -14.01 2.00
N LYS A 47 -10.67 -14.69 2.51
CA LYS A 47 -10.52 -15.77 3.50
C LYS A 47 -9.76 -16.97 2.93
N SER A 48 -10.05 -17.39 1.69
CA SER A 48 -9.35 -18.48 1.02
C SER A 48 -7.89 -18.10 0.76
N SER A 49 -7.65 -16.88 0.29
CA SER A 49 -6.30 -16.31 0.09
C SER A 49 -5.50 -16.32 1.37
N LEU A 50 -6.04 -15.83 2.48
CA LEU A 50 -5.32 -15.83 3.76
C LEU A 50 -4.99 -17.24 4.25
N LYS A 51 -5.93 -18.19 4.11
CA LYS A 51 -5.68 -19.59 4.46
C LYS A 51 -4.56 -20.19 3.59
N PHE A 52 -4.50 -19.84 2.31
CA PHE A 52 -3.45 -20.27 1.39
C PHE A 52 -2.09 -19.62 1.72
N LEU A 53 -2.05 -18.29 1.88
CA LEU A 53 -0.84 -17.53 2.20
C LEU A 53 -0.27 -17.88 3.58
N ARG A 54 -1.08 -18.42 4.50
CA ARG A 54 -0.61 -18.99 5.77
C ARG A 54 0.18 -20.29 5.58
N ARG A 55 -0.20 -21.12 4.61
CA ARG A 55 0.43 -22.42 4.31
C ARG A 55 1.59 -22.31 3.31
N THR A 56 1.59 -21.26 2.50
CA THR A 56 2.53 -21.08 1.38
C THR A 56 3.32 -19.78 1.57
N PRO A 57 4.47 -19.81 2.26
CA PRO A 57 5.21 -18.61 2.64
C PRO A 57 5.80 -17.86 1.44
N TRP A 58 6.26 -18.54 0.39
CA TRP A 58 6.76 -17.88 -0.83
C TRP A 58 5.66 -17.02 -1.49
N ALA A 59 4.41 -17.49 -1.52
CA ALA A 59 3.30 -16.74 -2.09
C ALA A 59 2.93 -15.51 -1.24
N ARG A 60 3.15 -15.58 0.08
CA ARG A 60 3.01 -14.40 0.96
C ARG A 60 4.03 -13.33 0.58
N ALA A 61 5.30 -13.72 0.41
CA ALA A 61 6.35 -12.79 0.02
C ALA A 61 6.05 -12.10 -1.32
N GLU A 62 5.50 -12.83 -2.29
CA GLU A 62 5.05 -12.25 -3.57
C GLU A 62 3.94 -11.21 -3.41
N VAL A 63 2.95 -11.48 -2.54
CA VAL A 63 1.86 -10.53 -2.25
C VAL A 63 2.40 -9.29 -1.54
N GLU A 64 3.32 -9.45 -0.59
CA GLU A 64 3.97 -8.34 0.11
C GLU A 64 4.82 -7.50 -0.84
N ALA A 65 5.63 -8.13 -1.69
CA ALA A 65 6.42 -7.46 -2.72
C ALA A 65 5.54 -6.66 -3.69
N LEU A 66 4.42 -7.24 -4.11
CA LEU A 66 3.46 -6.56 -4.98
C LEU A 66 2.79 -5.36 -4.29
N TYR A 67 2.45 -5.51 -3.01
CA TYR A 67 1.89 -4.44 -2.21
C TYR A 67 2.90 -3.28 -2.07
N LEU A 68 4.16 -3.56 -1.77
CA LEU A 68 5.22 -2.55 -1.70
C LEU A 68 5.44 -1.83 -3.04
N ALA A 69 5.43 -2.55 -4.15
CA ALA A 69 5.52 -1.94 -5.48
C ALA A 69 4.37 -0.96 -5.73
N SER A 70 3.13 -1.34 -5.39
CA SER A 70 1.95 -0.47 -5.55
C SER A 70 1.99 0.79 -4.67
N LEU A 71 2.65 0.72 -3.52
CA LEU A 71 2.85 1.88 -2.64
C LEU A 71 3.94 2.82 -3.16
N SER A 72 5.01 2.28 -3.77
CA SER A 72 6.11 3.10 -4.30
C SER A 72 5.66 4.04 -5.44
N GLU A 73 4.68 3.64 -6.25
CA GLU A 73 4.10 4.49 -7.30
C GLU A 73 3.24 5.65 -6.75
N SER A 74 2.84 5.60 -5.46
CA SER A 74 1.98 6.62 -4.85
C SER A 74 2.75 7.78 -4.20
N GLN A 75 4.07 7.72 -4.12
CA GLN A 75 4.90 8.90 -3.88
C GLN A 75 5.43 9.39 -5.23
N PRO A 76 4.93 10.51 -5.78
CA PRO A 76 5.70 11.21 -6.75
C PRO A 76 6.98 11.69 -6.04
N ASP A 77 8.12 11.06 -6.34
CA ASP A 77 9.46 11.66 -6.26
C ASP A 77 9.57 12.87 -7.23
N SER A 78 8.58 13.76 -7.18
CA SER A 78 8.45 14.97 -7.97
C SER A 78 8.04 16.11 -7.04
N ALA A 79 8.96 16.53 -6.18
CA ALA A 79 9.28 17.95 -6.00
C ALA A 79 10.50 18.07 -5.06
N PRO A 80 11.56 18.84 -5.40
CA PRO A 80 12.48 19.32 -4.37
C PRO A 80 11.64 19.98 -3.28
N PRO A 81 12.01 19.88 -1.98
CA PRO A 81 11.29 20.61 -0.94
C PRO A 81 11.28 22.07 -1.37
N ALA A 82 10.10 22.54 -1.80
CA ALA A 82 9.87 23.95 -1.97
C ALA A 82 10.13 24.55 -0.60
N SER A 83 11.29 25.17 -0.45
CA SER A 83 11.51 26.50 0.06
C SER A 83 10.35 27.10 0.87
N ASP A 84 9.94 26.44 1.94
CA ASP A 84 9.28 27.08 3.08
C ASP A 84 10.34 27.23 4.17
N ASP A 85 11.35 28.04 3.87
CA ASP A 85 12.17 28.69 4.91
C ASP A 85 11.44 29.97 5.32
N PRO A 86 10.65 29.98 6.43
CA PRO A 86 9.95 31.17 6.91
C PRO A 86 10.88 32.30 7.38
N TRP A 87 12.20 32.16 7.25
CA TRP A 87 13.20 33.13 7.72
C TRP A 87 14.12 33.67 6.61
N ALA A 88 13.74 33.56 5.34
CA ALA A 88 14.58 34.00 4.22
C ALA A 88 14.90 35.52 4.17
N ASN A 89 14.27 36.35 4.99
CA ASN A 89 14.39 37.82 4.94
C ASN A 89 15.43 38.45 5.91
N TRP A 90 16.38 37.70 6.48
CA TRP A 90 17.36 38.27 7.44
C TRP A 90 18.79 38.47 6.88
N ARG A 91 19.11 38.04 5.66
CA ARG A 91 20.50 38.13 5.12
C ARG A 91 20.79 39.33 4.22
N GLU A 92 19.95 40.35 4.24
CA GLU A 92 20.16 41.59 3.48
C GLU A 92 20.15 42.83 4.38
N ASP A 93 21.00 42.85 5.41
CA ASP A 93 21.53 44.12 5.93
C ASP A 93 22.78 43.84 6.78
N LYS A 94 23.96 44.05 6.19
CA LYS A 94 25.12 44.65 6.86
C LYS A 94 26.12 45.12 5.81
N THR A 95 26.18 46.45 5.71
CA THR A 95 27.32 47.29 5.31
C THR A 95 28.70 46.69 5.57
#